data_AF-W4VFU4-F1
#
_entry.id   AF-W4VFU4-F1
#
_cell.length_a   1.000
_cell.length_b   1.000
_cell.length_c   1.000
_cell.angle_alpha   90.00
_cell.angle_beta   90.00
_cell.angle_gamma   90.00
#
_symmetry.space_group_name_H-M   'P 1'
#
loop_
_entity.id
_entity.type
_entity.pdbx_description
1 polymer ?
#
loop_
_entity_poly.entity_id
_entity_poly.type
_entity_poly.pdbx_seq_one_letter_code
_entity_poly.pdbx_strand_id
1 'polypeptide(L)'
;MLETNPGPGLGILLAFMIFGKGMAKSSASGATVIHFLGGIHEIYFPYILMKPVLILAAIAGGISGVFTFSIFNAGLSATPSPGSIFAYMAMTPRGDHLAVLLGIFVATAVSFVIASIILKTTKEETGDLSTAAMQMEELKGKKSSVSDSLTKEETTKVAGNVNKVVFACDAGMGSSAMGASLLKDKFKKAGIEGIEVTNKAINDLENDADIIITHKDLTDRAQAKVPTAQHISVDNFLNSPKYEELVEELKSK
;
A
#
# COMPACT_ATOMS: atom_id res chain seq x y z
N MET A 1 24.74 -4.84 11.56
CA MET A 1 23.78 -5.95 11.66
C MET A 1 22.48 -5.55 12.32
N LEU A 2 22.51 -4.89 13.48
CA LEU A 2 21.31 -4.46 14.21
C LEU A 2 20.32 -3.64 13.36
N GLU A 3 20.81 -2.62 12.67
CA GLU A 3 19.94 -1.69 11.93
C GLU A 3 19.52 -2.21 10.56
N THR A 4 20.36 -3.01 9.92
CA THR A 4 20.19 -3.41 8.51
C THR A 4 19.69 -4.85 8.35
N ASN A 5 19.35 -5.55 9.43
CA ASN A 5 18.80 -6.92 9.33
C ASN A 5 17.46 -6.90 8.57
N PRO A 6 17.36 -7.52 7.38
CA PRO A 6 16.12 -7.50 6.62
C PRO A 6 15.04 -8.42 7.20
N GLY A 7 15.41 -9.31 8.14
CA GLY A 7 14.56 -10.37 8.65
C GLY A 7 13.25 -9.89 9.27
N PRO A 8 13.25 -8.93 10.21
CA PRO A 8 12.02 -8.46 10.87
C PRO A 8 10.99 -7.91 9.88
N GLY A 9 11.41 -7.00 8.99
CA GLY A 9 10.55 -6.41 7.96
C GLY A 9 10.04 -7.46 6.96
N LEU A 10 10.90 -8.41 6.57
CA LEU A 10 10.52 -9.50 5.67
C LEU A 10 9.39 -10.35 6.26
N GLY A 11 9.46 -10.70 7.55
CA GLY A 11 8.41 -11.49 8.18
C GLY A 11 7.07 -10.76 8.29
N ILE A 12 7.08 -9.44 8.51
CA ILE A 12 5.86 -8.62 8.48
C ILE A 12 5.23 -8.61 7.08
N LEU A 13 6.03 -8.36 6.05
CA LEU A 13 5.53 -8.34 4.68
C LEU A 13 5.01 -9.71 4.22
N LEU A 14 5.67 -10.80 4.61
CA LEU A 14 5.17 -12.16 4.38
C LEU A 14 3.84 -12.41 5.10
N ALA A 15 3.65 -11.87 6.31
CA ALA A 15 2.39 -11.97 7.01
C ALA A 15 1.27 -11.23 6.26
N PHE A 16 1.55 -10.06 5.68
CA PHE A 16 0.59 -9.34 4.83
C PHE A 16 0.30 -10.06 3.51
N MET A 17 1.29 -10.69 2.89
CA MET A 17 1.07 -11.49 1.67
C MET A 17 0.05 -12.62 1.90
N ILE A 18 0.09 -13.25 3.07
CA ILE A 18 -0.76 -14.41 3.36
C ILE A 18 -2.08 -13.98 4.01
N PHE A 19 -2.02 -13.13 5.04
CA PHE A 19 -3.14 -12.77 5.92
C PHE A 19 -3.64 -11.33 5.77
N GLY A 20 -2.96 -10.50 4.97
CA GLY A 20 -3.44 -9.17 4.64
C GLY A 20 -4.74 -9.19 3.84
N LYS A 21 -5.34 -8.01 3.66
CA LYS A 21 -6.57 -7.81 2.89
C LYS A 21 -6.42 -6.61 1.95
N GLY A 22 -7.17 -6.64 0.84
CA GLY A 22 -7.20 -5.55 -0.14
C GLY A 22 -5.82 -5.20 -0.70
N MET A 23 -5.57 -3.91 -0.90
CA MET A 23 -4.31 -3.38 -1.44
C MET A 23 -3.07 -3.85 -0.66
N ALA A 24 -3.15 -3.92 0.67
CA ALA A 24 -2.01 -4.33 1.48
C ALA A 24 -1.60 -5.79 1.27
N LYS A 25 -2.48 -6.64 0.75
CA LYS A 25 -2.11 -8.00 0.36
C LYS A 25 -1.46 -8.04 -1.02
N SER A 26 -2.05 -7.34 -2.00
CA SER A 26 -1.57 -7.36 -3.39
C SER A 26 -0.19 -6.71 -3.53
N SER A 27 0.03 -5.58 -2.85
CA SER A 27 1.31 -4.85 -2.89
C SER A 27 2.43 -5.47 -2.05
N ALA A 28 2.10 -6.30 -1.05
CA ALA A 28 3.09 -6.91 -0.13
C ALA A 28 4.14 -7.78 -0.85
N SER A 29 3.76 -8.41 -1.96
CA SER A 29 4.67 -9.22 -2.79
C SER A 29 5.77 -8.36 -3.42
N GLY A 30 5.40 -7.28 -4.10
CA GLY A 30 6.34 -6.31 -4.68
C GLY A 30 7.17 -5.61 -3.59
N ALA A 31 6.53 -5.22 -2.49
CA ALA A 31 7.20 -4.63 -1.34
C ALA A 31 8.30 -5.55 -0.77
N THR A 32 8.05 -6.85 -0.74
CA THR A 32 9.03 -7.85 -0.25
C THR A 32 10.24 -7.95 -1.15
N VAL A 33 10.05 -7.90 -2.47
CA VAL A 33 11.16 -7.93 -3.43
C VAL A 33 12.04 -6.69 -3.23
N ILE A 34 11.44 -5.50 -3.17
CA ILE A 34 12.16 -4.24 -2.98
C ILE A 34 12.84 -4.18 -1.60
N HIS A 35 12.19 -4.68 -0.55
CA HIS A 35 12.76 -4.77 0.80
C HIS A 35 13.97 -5.69 0.85
N PHE A 36 13.78 -6.95 0.45
CA PHE A 36 14.76 -8.02 0.68
C PHE A 36 15.90 -7.99 -0.34
N LEU A 37 15.58 -7.82 -1.63
CA LEU A 37 16.57 -7.79 -2.71
C LEU A 37 17.09 -6.38 -2.96
N GLY A 38 16.22 -5.37 -2.88
CA GLY A 38 16.60 -3.96 -3.07
C GLY A 38 17.25 -3.33 -1.84
N GLY A 39 16.96 -3.82 -0.64
CA GLY A 39 17.53 -3.29 0.60
C GLY A 39 16.92 -1.98 1.07
N ILE A 40 15.73 -1.63 0.58
CA ILE A 40 15.00 -0.43 0.99
C ILE A 40 14.07 -0.78 2.14
N HIS A 41 14.56 -0.63 3.37
CA HIS A 41 13.87 -1.10 4.58
C HIS A 41 12.70 -0.20 4.99
N GLU A 42 12.53 0.95 4.36
CA GLU A 42 11.42 1.86 4.67
C GLU A 42 10.11 1.36 4.05
N ILE A 43 10.15 0.45 3.07
CA ILE A 43 8.96 -0.02 2.35
C ILE A 43 7.96 -0.80 3.19
N TYR A 44 8.39 -1.38 4.31
CA TYR A 44 7.47 -2.05 5.24
C TYR A 44 6.87 -1.10 6.29
N PHE A 45 7.31 0.16 6.37
CA PHE A 45 6.80 1.12 7.35
C PHE A 45 5.31 1.45 7.17
N PRO A 46 4.76 1.63 5.94
CA PRO A 46 3.33 1.90 5.77
C PRO A 46 2.48 0.76 6.30
N TYR A 47 2.96 -0.48 6.15
CA TYR A 47 2.30 -1.67 6.69
C TYR A 47 2.24 -1.65 8.22
N ILE A 48 3.28 -1.12 8.89
CA ILE A 48 3.26 -0.89 10.35
C ILE A 48 2.35 0.29 10.70
N LEU A 49 2.38 1.39 9.94
CA LEU A 49 1.51 2.54 10.20
C LEU A 49 0.02 2.22 10.03
N MET A 50 -0.33 1.33 9.11
CA MET A 50 -1.69 0.80 8.98
C MET A 50 -2.19 0.09 10.25
N LYS A 51 -1.28 -0.53 11.00
CA LYS A 51 -1.56 -1.22 12.28
C LYS A 51 -0.37 -1.11 13.23
N PRO A 52 -0.26 -0.02 14.02
CA PRO A 52 0.93 0.29 14.82
C PRO A 52 1.37 -0.81 15.79
N VAL A 53 0.46 -1.70 16.23
CA VAL A 53 0.76 -2.87 17.07
C VAL A 53 1.79 -3.80 16.42
N LEU A 54 1.91 -3.81 15.07
CA LEU A 54 2.92 -4.57 14.34
C LEU A 54 4.36 -4.17 14.66
N ILE A 55 4.59 -3.01 15.29
CA ILE A 55 5.91 -2.64 15.79
C ILE A 55 6.45 -3.68 16.79
N LEU A 56 5.57 -4.35 17.54
CA LEU A 56 5.94 -5.45 18.44
C LEU A 56 6.53 -6.64 17.67
N ALA A 57 6.00 -6.94 16.48
CA ALA A 57 6.55 -7.98 15.61
C ALA A 57 7.94 -7.60 15.10
N ALA A 58 8.16 -6.32 14.74
CA ALA A 58 9.46 -5.82 14.31
C ALA A 58 10.50 -5.91 15.43
N ILE A 59 10.14 -5.47 16.64
CA ILE A 59 11.01 -5.52 17.83
C ILE A 59 11.38 -6.97 18.18
N ALA A 60 10.38 -7.86 18.26
CA ALA A 60 10.62 -9.26 18.61
C ALA A 60 11.46 -10.00 17.53
N GLY A 61 11.20 -9.74 16.25
CA GLY A 61 12.04 -10.22 15.15
C GLY A 61 13.48 -9.69 15.26
N GLY A 62 13.64 -8.40 15.57
CA GLY A 62 14.95 -7.77 15.74
C GLY A 62 15.74 -8.40 16.89
N ILE A 63 15.11 -8.53 18.06
CA ILE A 63 15.73 -9.13 19.26
C ILE A 63 16.14 -10.58 18.98
N SER A 64 15.26 -11.38 18.37
CA SER A 64 15.56 -12.80 18.07
C SER A 64 16.69 -12.97 17.05
N GLY A 65 16.76 -12.12 16.03
CA GLY A 65 17.88 -12.09 15.09
C GLY A 65 19.20 -11.73 15.75
N VAL A 66 19.22 -10.64 16.53
CA VAL A 66 20.41 -10.19 17.27
C VAL A 66 20.88 -11.23 18.27
N PHE A 67 19.96 -11.88 18.96
CA PHE A 67 20.26 -12.98 19.87
C PHE A 67 20.90 -14.16 19.13
N THR A 68 20.39 -14.51 17.94
CA THR A 68 20.98 -15.57 17.11
C THR A 68 22.40 -15.19 16.68
N PHE A 69 22.63 -13.96 16.21
CA PHE A 69 23.99 -13.50 15.86
C PHE A 69 24.94 -13.55 17.06
N SER A 70 24.46 -13.21 18.26
CA SER A 70 25.23 -13.28 19.51
C SER A 70 25.65 -14.72 19.85
N ILE A 71 24.74 -15.69 19.73
CA ILE A 71 25.05 -17.12 19.99
C ILE A 71 26.16 -17.63 19.07
N PHE A 72 26.08 -17.28 17.78
CA PHE A 72 27.05 -17.74 16.78
C PHE A 72 28.28 -16.82 16.65
N ASN A 73 28.35 -15.75 17.47
CA ASN A 73 29.37 -14.71 17.39
C ASN A 73 29.55 -14.15 15.96
N ALA A 74 28.44 -14.05 15.22
CA ALA A 74 28.43 -13.64 13.82
C ALA A 74 28.37 -12.12 13.69
N GLY A 75 29.17 -11.56 12.78
CA GLY A 75 29.24 -10.12 12.51
C GLY A 75 29.39 -9.82 11.02
N LEU A 76 29.14 -8.57 10.62
CA LEU A 76 29.46 -8.11 9.26
C LEU A 76 30.78 -7.35 9.29
N SER A 77 31.56 -7.47 8.22
CA SER A 77 32.81 -6.73 8.04
C SER A 77 32.60 -5.23 7.91
N ALA A 78 31.44 -4.80 7.42
CA ALA A 78 31.03 -3.40 7.34
C ALA A 78 29.49 -3.30 7.37
N THR A 79 28.98 -2.08 7.59
CA THR A 79 27.54 -1.82 7.49
C THR A 79 27.10 -1.90 6.02
N PRO A 80 26.19 -2.82 5.66
CA PRO A 80 25.72 -2.95 4.29
C PRO A 80 24.83 -1.77 3.93
N SER A 81 25.10 -1.16 2.78
CA SER A 81 24.28 -0.08 2.21
C SER A 81 24.22 -0.25 0.69
N PRO A 82 23.03 -0.47 0.09
CA PRO A 82 21.72 -0.68 0.73
C PRO A 82 21.67 -1.93 1.62
N GLY A 83 20.63 -2.06 2.45
CA GLY A 83 20.43 -3.20 3.36
C GLY A 83 19.94 -4.49 2.68
N SER A 84 20.32 -4.72 1.42
CA SER A 84 19.85 -5.88 0.64
C SER A 84 20.49 -7.18 1.11
N ILE A 85 19.85 -8.32 0.86
CA ILE A 85 20.46 -9.62 1.14
C ILE A 85 21.80 -9.80 0.42
N PHE A 86 21.93 -9.28 -0.80
CA PHE A 86 23.18 -9.35 -1.56
C PHE A 86 24.30 -8.57 -0.88
N ALA A 87 24.02 -7.34 -0.42
CA ALA A 87 24.98 -6.54 0.33
C ALA A 87 25.30 -7.20 1.68
N TYR A 88 24.31 -7.78 2.35
CA TYR A 88 24.49 -8.53 3.60
C TYR A 88 25.45 -9.71 3.41
N MET A 89 25.23 -10.52 2.38
CA MET A 89 26.07 -11.68 2.09
C MET A 89 27.46 -11.27 1.63
N ALA A 90 27.59 -10.20 0.85
CA ALA A 90 28.89 -9.67 0.42
C ALA A 90 29.73 -9.14 1.59
N MET A 91 29.08 -8.53 2.59
CA MET A 91 29.73 -8.00 3.79
C MET A 91 29.87 -9.04 4.91
N THR A 92 29.46 -10.29 4.69
CA THR A 92 29.62 -11.37 5.67
C THR A 92 31.02 -11.97 5.56
N PRO A 93 31.78 -12.11 6.67
CA PRO A 93 33.06 -12.80 6.68
C PRO A 93 32.96 -14.25 6.17
N ARG A 94 34.04 -14.74 5.57
CA ARG A 94 34.10 -16.15 5.14
C ARG A 94 33.98 -17.08 6.34
N GLY A 95 33.00 -17.99 6.29
CA GLY A 95 32.69 -18.92 7.38
C GLY A 95 31.39 -18.59 8.12
N ASP A 96 30.99 -17.31 8.14
CA ASP A 96 29.85 -16.85 8.96
C ASP A 96 28.52 -16.84 8.19
N HIS A 97 28.54 -17.07 6.88
CA HIS A 97 27.35 -17.03 6.01
C HIS A 97 26.17 -17.85 6.54
N LEU A 98 26.42 -19.04 7.08
CA LEU A 98 25.36 -19.88 7.64
C LEU A 98 24.73 -19.24 8.89
N ALA A 99 25.55 -18.72 9.81
CA ALA A 99 25.08 -18.07 11.02
C ALA A 99 24.31 -16.77 10.71
N VAL A 100 24.77 -16.01 9.71
CA VAL A 100 24.07 -14.80 9.24
C VAL A 100 22.72 -15.14 8.63
N LEU A 101 22.67 -16.13 7.73
CA LEU A 101 21.41 -16.56 7.13
C LEU A 101 20.44 -17.11 8.18
N LEU A 102 20.95 -17.86 9.16
CA LEU A 102 20.14 -18.37 10.27
C LEU A 102 19.54 -17.24 11.09
N GLY A 103 20.31 -16.21 11.45
CA GLY A 103 19.79 -15.08 12.22
C GLY A 103 18.77 -14.23 11.44
N ILE A 104 18.94 -14.09 10.13
CA ILE A 104 17.92 -13.48 9.26
C ILE A 104 16.65 -14.34 9.26
N PHE A 105 16.79 -15.66 9.08
CA PHE A 105 15.67 -16.59 9.05
C PHE A 105 14.90 -16.61 10.38
N VAL A 106 15.59 -16.66 11.53
CA VAL A 106 14.96 -16.62 12.85
C VAL A 106 14.22 -15.30 13.05
N ALA A 107 14.84 -14.17 12.70
CA ALA A 107 14.18 -12.87 12.78
C ALA A 107 12.91 -12.81 11.93
N THR A 108 12.95 -13.34 10.71
CA THR A 108 11.79 -13.46 9.81
C THR A 108 10.71 -14.36 10.38
N ALA A 109 11.08 -15.53 10.90
CA ALA A 109 10.11 -16.49 11.45
C ALA A 109 9.38 -15.89 12.66
N VAL A 110 10.12 -15.27 13.58
CA VAL A 110 9.54 -14.67 14.79
C VAL A 110 8.63 -13.49 14.44
N SER A 111 9.09 -12.56 13.60
CA SER A 111 8.24 -11.43 13.20
C SER A 111 7.04 -11.87 12.39
N PHE A 112 7.18 -12.86 11.50
CA PHE A 112 6.07 -13.45 10.74
C PHE A 112 5.01 -14.05 11.65
N VAL A 113 5.39 -14.87 12.65
CA VAL A 113 4.44 -15.52 13.56
C VAL A 113 3.66 -14.46 14.35
N ILE A 114 4.35 -13.47 14.91
CA ILE A 114 3.71 -12.42 15.71
C ILE A 114 2.81 -11.54 14.83
N ALA A 115 3.30 -11.12 13.66
CA ALA A 115 2.51 -10.34 12.71
C ALA A 115 1.27 -11.12 12.23
N SER A 116 1.42 -12.42 11.97
CA SER A 116 0.30 -13.29 11.56
C SER A 116 -0.77 -13.40 12.63
N ILE A 117 -0.37 -13.50 13.91
CA ILE A 117 -1.32 -13.49 15.03
C ILE A 117 -2.04 -12.14 15.08
N ILE A 118 -1.29 -11.03 15.08
CA ILE A 118 -1.86 -9.67 15.13
C ILE A 118 -2.87 -9.43 13.99
N LEU A 119 -2.51 -9.80 12.75
CA LEU A 119 -3.36 -9.63 11.57
C LEU A 119 -4.63 -10.48 11.62
N LYS A 120 -4.58 -11.66 12.25
CA LYS A 120 -5.76 -12.55 12.41
C LYS A 120 -6.66 -12.16 13.57
N THR A 121 -6.11 -11.69 14.68
CA THR A 121 -6.87 -11.41 15.91
C THR A 121 -7.49 -10.03 15.91
N THR A 122 -6.91 -9.08 15.17
CA THR A 122 -7.36 -7.69 15.17
C THR A 122 -8.51 -7.51 14.17
N LYS A 123 -9.72 -7.28 14.68
CA LYS A 123 -10.93 -6.99 13.88
C LYS A 123 -11.01 -5.55 13.38
N GLU A 124 -10.16 -4.64 13.85
CA GLU A 124 -10.15 -3.25 13.38
C GLU A 124 -9.88 -3.18 11.89
N GLU A 125 -10.52 -2.22 11.21
CA GLU A 125 -10.21 -1.89 9.82
C GLU A 125 -8.69 -1.74 9.66
N THR A 126 -8.11 -2.46 8.71
CA THR A 126 -6.77 -2.17 8.21
C THR A 126 -6.83 -0.77 7.60
N GLY A 127 -6.10 0.19 8.19
CA GLY A 127 -6.00 1.53 7.62
C GLY A 127 -5.57 1.47 6.14
N ASP A 128 -5.87 2.50 5.37
CA ASP A 128 -5.55 2.50 3.95
C ASP A 128 -4.03 2.61 3.74
N LEU A 129 -3.46 1.70 2.92
CA LEU A 129 -2.04 1.66 2.62
C LEU A 129 -1.56 2.95 1.96
N SER A 130 -2.40 3.59 1.12
CA SER A 130 -2.04 4.84 0.47
C SER A 130 -1.90 5.99 1.49
N THR A 131 -2.87 6.09 2.41
CA THR A 131 -2.79 7.07 3.51
C THR A 131 -1.59 6.82 4.42
N ALA A 132 -1.27 5.56 4.71
CA ALA A 132 -0.11 5.21 5.52
C ALA A 132 1.22 5.52 4.80
N ALA A 133 1.28 5.37 3.48
CA ALA A 133 2.44 5.77 2.69
C ALA A 133 2.64 7.30 2.73
N MET A 134 1.57 8.08 2.56
CA MET A 134 1.62 9.54 2.68
C MET A 134 2.07 9.99 4.08
N GLN A 135 1.52 9.39 5.14
CA GLN A 135 1.95 9.66 6.51
C GLN A 135 3.44 9.36 6.72
N MET A 136 3.95 8.28 6.13
CA MET A 136 5.39 7.99 6.20
C MET A 136 6.22 9.08 5.53
N GLU A 137 5.82 9.58 4.36
CA GLU A 137 6.54 10.65 3.66
C GLU A 137 6.56 11.95 4.48
N GLU A 138 5.43 12.29 5.10
CA GLU A 138 5.31 13.46 5.97
C GLU A 138 6.26 13.34 7.18
N LEU A 139 6.25 12.18 7.86
CA LEU A 139 7.14 11.91 8.99
C LEU A 139 8.63 11.91 8.57
N LYS A 140 8.94 11.54 7.33
CA LYS A 140 10.30 11.52 6.79
C LYS A 140 10.77 12.89 6.30
N GLY A 141 9.84 13.83 6.06
CA GLY A 141 10.11 15.16 5.52
C GLY A 141 10.65 15.16 4.09
N LYS A 142 10.58 14.04 3.36
CA LYS A 142 11.03 13.90 1.96
C LYS A 142 10.23 12.82 1.24
N LYS A 143 9.98 13.03 -0.06
CA LYS A 143 9.35 12.02 -0.93
C LYS A 143 10.15 10.71 -0.89
N SER A 144 9.45 9.60 -0.76
CA SER A 144 10.03 8.28 -0.78
C SER A 144 9.93 7.71 -2.18
N SER A 145 11.03 7.16 -2.73
CA SER A 145 11.02 6.45 -4.03
C SER A 145 10.14 5.19 -4.03
N VAL A 146 9.60 4.85 -2.86
CA VAL A 146 8.83 3.66 -2.58
C VAL A 146 7.33 3.89 -2.68
N SER A 147 6.88 5.14 -2.50
CA SER A 147 5.45 5.49 -2.53
C SER A 147 4.83 5.12 -3.87
N ASP A 148 5.50 5.44 -4.98
CA ASP A 148 5.10 5.06 -6.34
C ASP A 148 4.99 3.54 -6.58
N SER A 149 5.71 2.71 -5.79
CA SER A 149 5.61 1.24 -5.88
C SER A 149 4.50 0.67 -4.99
N LEU A 150 4.10 1.38 -3.94
CA LEU A 150 3.03 0.95 -3.03
C LEU A 150 1.65 1.46 -3.45
N THR A 151 1.59 2.56 -4.21
CA THR A 151 0.37 3.14 -4.80
C THR A 151 0.09 2.69 -6.22
N LYS A 152 0.95 1.84 -6.81
CA LYS A 152 0.65 1.13 -8.06
C LYS A 152 -0.45 0.09 -7.83
N GLU A 153 -1.68 0.56 -7.70
CA GLU A 153 -2.82 -0.19 -8.21
C GLU A 153 -2.64 -0.35 -9.73
N GLU A 154 -3.23 -1.41 -10.29
CA GLU A 154 -3.51 -1.49 -11.72
C GLU A 154 -4.27 -0.22 -12.11
N THR A 155 -3.54 0.82 -12.50
CA THR A 155 -4.08 1.98 -13.19
C THR A 155 -4.61 1.39 -14.47
N THR A 156 -5.90 1.04 -14.44
CA THR A 156 -6.66 0.82 -15.65
C THR A 156 -6.62 2.19 -16.30
N LYS A 157 -5.61 2.43 -17.13
CA LYS A 157 -5.43 3.71 -17.81
C LYS A 157 -6.78 4.06 -18.39
N VAL A 158 -7.25 5.26 -18.07
CA VAL A 158 -8.52 5.76 -18.59
C VAL A 158 -8.47 5.63 -20.10
N ALA A 159 -9.23 4.70 -20.66
CA ALA A 159 -9.21 4.42 -22.08
C ALA A 159 -10.21 5.34 -22.77
N GLY A 160 -9.74 6.21 -23.68
CA GLY A 160 -10.59 7.10 -24.46
C GLY A 160 -10.78 8.52 -23.90
N ASN A 161 -11.69 9.27 -24.52
CA ASN A 161 -12.10 10.60 -24.10
C ASN A 161 -13.14 10.47 -22.99
N VAL A 162 -12.88 11.08 -21.84
CA VAL A 162 -13.84 11.13 -20.73
C VAL A 162 -14.66 12.39 -20.85
N ASN A 163 -15.97 12.23 -21.03
CA ASN A 163 -16.92 13.31 -21.07
C ASN A 163 -17.83 13.30 -19.82
N LYS A 164 -18.03 12.14 -19.18
CA LYS A 164 -18.97 12.00 -18.07
C LYS A 164 -18.45 11.16 -16.91
N VAL A 165 -18.45 11.75 -15.71
CA VAL A 165 -18.12 11.10 -14.43
C VAL A 165 -19.36 11.07 -13.54
N VAL A 166 -19.75 9.90 -13.06
CA VAL A 166 -20.92 9.71 -12.20
C VAL A 166 -20.52 9.14 -10.84
N PHE A 167 -20.88 9.84 -9.78
CA PHE A 167 -20.79 9.34 -8.41
C PHE A 167 -22.02 8.52 -8.07
N ALA A 168 -21.84 7.24 -7.76
CA ALA A 168 -22.94 6.34 -7.43
C ALA A 168 -22.90 5.87 -5.97
N CYS A 169 -24.05 5.95 -5.30
CA CYS A 169 -24.28 5.36 -3.98
C CYS A 169 -25.66 4.69 -3.94
N ASP A 170 -25.99 3.99 -2.86
CA ASP A 170 -27.23 3.19 -2.79
C ASP A 170 -28.50 4.06 -2.94
N ALA A 171 -28.52 5.24 -2.31
CA ALA A 171 -29.66 6.16 -2.33
C ALA A 171 -29.53 7.33 -3.32
N GLY A 172 -28.38 7.50 -3.96
CA GLY A 172 -28.11 8.63 -4.87
C GLY A 172 -28.03 10.02 -4.21
N MET A 173 -28.20 10.13 -2.89
CA MET A 173 -28.18 11.40 -2.15
C MET A 173 -27.25 11.29 -0.93
N GLY A 174 -26.47 12.34 -0.65
CA GLY A 174 -25.55 12.41 0.49
C GLY A 174 -24.08 12.51 0.11
N SER A 175 -23.26 11.53 0.52
CA SER A 175 -21.81 11.53 0.34
C SER A 175 -21.36 11.57 -1.13
N SER A 176 -22.13 10.95 -2.04
CA SER A 176 -21.93 11.02 -3.49
C SER A 176 -22.07 12.43 -4.06
N ALA A 177 -23.00 13.24 -3.53
CA ALA A 177 -23.22 14.61 -3.96
C ALA A 177 -22.08 15.55 -3.52
N MET A 178 -21.55 15.32 -2.31
CA MET A 178 -20.36 16.04 -1.84
C MET A 178 -19.11 15.65 -2.63
N GLY A 179 -18.90 14.35 -2.90
CA GLY A 179 -17.80 13.87 -3.73
C GLY A 179 -17.83 14.46 -5.14
N ALA A 180 -19.02 14.50 -5.77
CA ALA A 180 -19.20 15.13 -7.08
C ALA A 180 -18.84 16.61 -7.08
N SER A 181 -19.24 17.36 -6.04
CA SER A 181 -18.91 18.79 -5.90
C SER A 181 -17.41 19.01 -5.71
N LEU A 182 -16.78 18.19 -4.86
CA LEU A 182 -15.33 18.21 -4.64
C LEU A 182 -14.54 17.96 -5.93
N LEU A 183 -14.93 16.94 -6.71
CA LEU A 183 -14.24 16.63 -7.97
C LEU A 183 -14.44 17.75 -9.01
N LYS A 184 -15.63 18.35 -9.10
CA LYS A 184 -15.87 19.54 -9.95
C LYS A 184 -14.92 20.68 -9.60
N ASP A 185 -14.77 20.97 -8.31
CA ASP A 185 -13.87 22.03 -7.86
C ASP A 185 -12.41 21.71 -8.18
N LYS A 186 -12.00 20.44 -8.10
CA LYS A 186 -10.64 20.01 -8.48
C LYS A 186 -10.41 20.12 -9.99
N PHE A 187 -11.36 19.69 -10.83
CA PHE A 187 -11.28 19.86 -12.29
C PHE A 187 -11.19 21.34 -12.67
N LYS A 188 -12.01 22.19 -12.06
CA LYS A 188 -11.96 23.63 -12.29
C LYS A 188 -10.62 24.25 -11.90
N LYS A 189 -10.04 23.86 -10.76
CA LYS A 189 -8.71 24.30 -10.32
C LYS A 189 -7.58 23.79 -11.22
N ALA A 190 -7.75 22.61 -11.80
CA ALA A 190 -6.79 21.99 -12.70
C ALA A 190 -6.88 22.49 -14.16
N GLY A 191 -7.91 23.29 -14.49
CA GLY A 191 -8.16 23.79 -15.85
C GLY A 191 -8.78 22.74 -16.78
N ILE A 192 -9.38 21.69 -16.23
CA ILE A 192 -10.05 20.63 -16.99
C ILE A 192 -11.50 21.07 -17.22
N GLU A 193 -11.84 21.38 -18.47
CA GLU A 193 -13.18 21.79 -18.90
C GLU A 193 -13.81 20.74 -19.82
N GLY A 194 -15.14 20.73 -19.91
CA GLY A 194 -15.88 19.82 -20.81
C GLY A 194 -16.25 18.46 -20.22
N ILE A 195 -15.87 18.16 -18.98
CA ILE A 195 -16.26 16.93 -18.28
C ILE A 195 -17.49 17.18 -17.40
N GLU A 196 -18.59 16.49 -17.67
CA GLU A 196 -19.79 16.49 -16.86
C GLU A 196 -19.59 15.61 -15.63
N VAL A 197 -19.73 16.20 -14.43
CA VAL A 197 -19.69 15.44 -13.17
C VAL A 197 -21.07 15.45 -12.52
N THR A 198 -21.63 14.28 -12.24
CA THR A 198 -22.97 14.15 -11.62
C THR A 198 -22.98 13.09 -10.53
N ASN A 199 -24.09 12.97 -9.80
CA ASN A 199 -24.34 11.87 -8.88
C ASN A 199 -25.68 11.21 -9.21
N LYS A 200 -25.79 9.90 -8.98
CA LYS A 200 -27.02 9.10 -9.16
C LYS A 200 -27.07 7.96 -8.15
N ALA A 201 -28.25 7.37 -7.96
CA ALA A 201 -28.35 6.08 -7.27
C ALA A 201 -27.80 4.97 -8.17
N ILE A 202 -27.26 3.91 -7.59
CA ILE A 202 -26.76 2.75 -8.36
C ILE A 202 -27.88 2.17 -9.24
N ASN A 203 -29.10 2.12 -8.70
CA ASN A 203 -30.29 1.66 -9.43
C ASN A 203 -30.68 2.57 -10.62
N ASP A 204 -30.15 3.79 -10.69
CA ASP A 204 -30.43 4.78 -11.75
C ASP A 204 -29.23 5.01 -12.68
N LEU A 205 -28.13 4.28 -12.49
CA LEU A 205 -27.00 4.29 -13.42
C LEU A 205 -27.43 3.88 -14.83
N GLU A 206 -27.03 4.69 -15.81
CA GLU A 206 -27.23 4.50 -17.25
C GLU A 206 -25.89 4.16 -17.91
N ASN A 207 -25.91 3.62 -19.14
CA ASN A 207 -24.71 3.22 -19.88
C ASN A 207 -23.99 4.41 -20.56
N ASP A 208 -24.27 5.64 -20.14
CA ASP A 208 -23.73 6.88 -20.69
C ASP A 208 -22.56 7.44 -19.86
N ALA A 209 -22.23 6.81 -18.74
CA ALA A 209 -21.12 7.19 -17.89
C ALA A 209 -19.81 6.56 -18.38
N ASP A 210 -18.77 7.38 -18.58
CA ASP A 210 -17.43 6.89 -18.91
C ASP A 210 -16.71 6.40 -17.63
N ILE A 211 -16.88 7.15 -16.53
CA ILE A 211 -16.32 6.81 -15.22
C ILE A 211 -17.41 6.78 -14.17
N ILE A 212 -17.44 5.71 -13.38
CA ILE A 212 -18.34 5.53 -12.24
C ILE A 212 -17.51 5.45 -10.96
N ILE A 213 -17.74 6.37 -10.03
CA ILE A 213 -17.07 6.42 -8.72
C ILE A 213 -18.03 5.94 -7.64
N THR A 214 -17.66 4.89 -6.91
CA THR A 214 -18.49 4.27 -5.87
C THR A 214 -17.70 4.03 -4.60
N HIS A 215 -18.41 3.84 -3.48
CA HIS A 215 -17.78 3.26 -2.30
C HIS A 215 -17.34 1.82 -2.60
N LYS A 216 -16.21 1.36 -2.06
CA LYS A 216 -15.67 0.00 -2.28
C LYS A 216 -16.71 -1.11 -2.10
N ASP A 217 -17.59 -0.99 -1.11
CA ASP A 217 -18.62 -2.00 -0.82
C ASP A 217 -19.75 -2.06 -1.86
N LEU A 218 -19.81 -1.07 -2.73
CA LEU A 218 -20.86 -0.91 -3.74
C LEU A 218 -20.34 -1.04 -5.17
N THR A 219 -19.02 -1.16 -5.37
CA THR A 219 -18.41 -1.20 -6.69
C THR A 219 -18.87 -2.43 -7.48
N ASP A 220 -18.90 -3.61 -6.87
CA ASP A 220 -19.35 -4.84 -7.55
C ASP A 220 -20.78 -4.71 -8.10
N ARG A 221 -21.65 -4.03 -7.35
CA ARG A 221 -23.04 -3.78 -7.74
C ARG A 221 -23.13 -2.80 -8.92
N ALA A 222 -22.28 -1.78 -8.95
CA ALA A 222 -22.21 -0.85 -10.07
C ALA A 222 -21.61 -1.50 -11.32
N GLN A 223 -20.56 -2.32 -11.19
CA GLN A 223 -19.95 -3.08 -12.27
C GLN A 223 -20.94 -4.07 -12.90
N ALA A 224 -21.73 -4.76 -12.09
CA ALA A 224 -22.75 -5.67 -12.59
C ALA A 224 -23.82 -4.97 -13.45
N LYS A 225 -24.06 -3.67 -13.21
CA LYS A 225 -25.09 -2.90 -13.91
C LYS A 225 -24.56 -2.20 -15.16
N VAL A 226 -23.39 -1.59 -15.06
CA VAL A 226 -22.73 -0.87 -16.17
C VAL A 226 -21.31 -1.40 -16.33
N PRO A 227 -21.12 -2.59 -16.93
CA PRO A 227 -19.79 -3.22 -17.05
C PRO A 227 -18.89 -2.50 -18.06
N THR A 228 -19.45 -1.66 -18.92
CA THR A 228 -18.74 -0.94 -19.99
C THR A 228 -18.03 0.33 -19.51
N ALA A 229 -18.46 0.89 -18.38
CA ALA A 229 -17.84 2.06 -17.77
C ALA A 229 -16.59 1.68 -16.99
N GLN A 230 -15.67 2.63 -16.81
CA GLN A 230 -14.55 2.47 -15.90
C GLN A 230 -15.01 2.70 -14.46
N HIS A 231 -14.69 1.77 -13.56
CA HIS A 231 -15.11 1.86 -12.14
C HIS A 231 -13.94 2.24 -11.25
N ILE A 232 -14.13 3.27 -10.43
CA ILE A 232 -13.18 3.71 -9.41
C ILE A 232 -13.81 3.51 -8.04
N SER A 233 -13.20 2.64 -7.23
CA SER A 233 -13.61 2.39 -5.85
C SER A 233 -12.90 3.35 -4.90
N VAL A 234 -13.66 4.01 -4.03
CA VAL A 234 -13.13 4.87 -2.96
C VAL A 234 -13.61 4.39 -1.57
N ASP A 235 -12.81 4.61 -0.53
CA ASP A 235 -13.21 4.34 0.85
C ASP A 235 -14.03 5.51 1.43
N ASN A 236 -13.75 6.74 1.02
CA ASN A 236 -14.47 7.91 1.49
C ASN A 236 -14.62 8.95 0.39
N PHE A 237 -15.86 9.38 0.14
CA PHE A 237 -16.15 10.36 -0.90
C PHE A 237 -15.59 11.76 -0.63
N LEU A 238 -15.32 12.10 0.63
CA LEU A 238 -14.82 13.43 1.02
C LEU A 238 -13.30 13.55 0.90
N ASN A 239 -12.59 12.45 1.10
CA ASN A 239 -11.14 12.43 1.13
C ASN A 239 -10.63 11.13 0.51
N SER A 240 -10.32 11.19 -0.77
CA SER A 240 -9.77 10.07 -1.53
C SER A 240 -8.61 10.56 -2.40
N PRO A 241 -7.41 9.98 -2.27
CA PRO A 241 -6.27 10.33 -3.14
C PRO A 241 -6.53 9.98 -4.61
N LYS A 242 -7.50 9.09 -4.88
CA LYS A 242 -7.90 8.73 -6.24
C LYS A 242 -8.45 9.91 -7.05
N TYR A 243 -8.91 10.99 -6.39
CA TYR A 243 -9.35 12.19 -7.11
C TYR A 243 -8.18 12.96 -7.69
N GLU A 244 -7.11 13.13 -6.93
CA GLU A 244 -5.86 13.74 -7.40
C GLU A 244 -5.26 12.95 -8.56
N GLU A 245 -5.20 11.63 -8.44
CA GLU A 245 -4.71 10.74 -9.50
C GLU A 245 -5.54 10.89 -10.78
N LEU A 246 -6.87 10.90 -10.65
CA LEU A 246 -7.77 11.09 -11.79
C LEU A 246 -7.59 12.45 -12.46
N VAL A 247 -7.40 13.51 -11.67
CA VAL A 247 -7.13 14.87 -12.18
C VAL A 247 -5.81 14.92 -12.93
N GLU A 248 -4.74 14.33 -12.37
CA GLU A 248 -3.43 14.30 -13.02
C GLU A 248 -3.44 13.47 -14.32
N GLU A 249 -4.12 12.32 -14.31
CA GLU A 249 -4.26 11.47 -15.49
C GLU A 249 -4.99 12.20 -16.62
N LEU A 250 -6.12 12.86 -16.30
CA LEU A 250 -6.90 13.62 -17.29
C LEU A 250 -6.17 14.88 -17.77
N LYS A 251 -5.29 15.47 -16.96
CA LYS A 251 -4.45 16.61 -17.34
C LYS A 251 -3.28 16.20 -18.24
N SER A 252 -2.83 14.95 -18.15
CA SER A 252 -1.72 14.42 -18.94
C SER A 252 -2.09 14.01 -20.38
N LYS A 253 -3.37 14.09 -20.72
CA LYS A 253 -3.92 13.88 -22.07
C LYS A 253 -4.17 15.22 -22.76
#